data_AF-A0A7V6LFX7-F1
#
_entry.id   AF-A0A7V6LFX7-F1
#
_cell.length_a   1.000
_cell.length_b   1.000
_cell.length_c   1.000
_cell.angle_alpha   90.00
_cell.angle_beta   90.00
_cell.angle_gamma   90.00
#
_symmetry.space_group_name_H-M   'P 1'
#
loop_
_entity.id
_entity.type
_entity.pdbx_description
1 polymer ?
#
loop_
_entity_poly.entity_id
_entity_poly.type
_entity_poly.pdbx_seq_one_letter_code
_entity_poly.pdbx_strand_id
1 'polypeptide(L)'
;GSFQVHNYRLGQTLFAVNSWGNDNRAIELGIGNRPTGAPDWTGSGAYNEYSSRTLYVFVRPSAVAPMEPVPDPGWGTLPTIILSPTDQRVDVKASAFFAVLARDATRYQWCKDGVIIPGATASTLEIPNVRGRHTGSYTVLVYGSGSRYVVSLPALLEVNADGTRLILQ
;
A
#
# COMPACT_ATOMS: atom_id res chain seq x y z
N GLY A 1 28.03 -9.11 7.70
CA GLY A 1 27.11 -9.80 8.63
C GLY A 1 25.88 -10.31 7.90
N SER A 2 25.02 -11.02 8.62
CA SER A 2 23.74 -11.52 8.11
C SER A 2 22.56 -10.94 8.88
N PHE A 3 21.42 -10.84 8.20
CA PHE A 3 20.10 -10.66 8.79
C PHE A 3 19.22 -11.79 8.27
N GLN A 4 18.71 -12.61 9.19
CA GLN A 4 17.94 -13.80 8.84
C GLN A 4 16.72 -13.91 9.76
N VAL A 5 15.60 -14.33 9.18
CA VAL A 5 14.35 -14.61 9.89
C VAL A 5 14.05 -16.08 9.71
N HIS A 6 13.96 -16.80 10.83
CA HIS A 6 13.67 -18.23 10.84
C HIS A 6 12.38 -18.55 11.59
N ASN A 7 11.67 -19.54 11.08
CA ASN A 7 10.80 -20.37 11.88
C ASN A 7 11.63 -21.55 12.42
N TYR A 8 12.19 -21.35 13.62
CA TYR A 8 13.08 -22.30 14.27
C TYR A 8 12.47 -23.70 14.44
N ARG A 9 11.18 -23.77 14.83
CA ARG A 9 10.49 -25.05 15.07
C ARG A 9 10.29 -25.89 13.81
N LEU A 10 10.21 -25.24 12.66
CA LEU A 10 10.04 -25.90 11.37
C LEU A 10 11.35 -26.03 10.58
N GLY A 11 12.48 -25.57 11.12
CA GLY A 11 13.75 -25.54 10.40
C GLY A 11 13.67 -24.74 9.10
N GLN A 12 12.89 -23.66 9.09
CA GLN A 12 12.60 -22.89 7.90
C GLN A 12 13.20 -21.48 7.99
N THR A 13 13.96 -21.08 6.99
CA THR A 13 14.26 -19.68 6.67
C THR A 13 13.05 -19.06 6.00
N LEU A 14 12.57 -17.94 6.53
CA LEU A 14 11.52 -17.14 5.91
C LEU A 14 12.14 -16.10 4.98
N PHE A 15 13.22 -15.46 5.44
CA PHE A 15 13.94 -14.43 4.71
C PHE A 15 15.39 -14.39 5.17
N ALA A 16 16.32 -14.17 4.24
CA ALA A 16 17.74 -14.03 4.55
C ALA A 16 18.40 -12.98 3.67
N VAL A 17 19.26 -12.16 4.29
CA VAL A 17 20.19 -11.24 3.64
C VAL A 17 21.56 -11.47 4.26
N ASN A 18 22.51 -11.96 3.48
CA ASN A 18 23.88 -12.16 3.94
C ASN A 18 24.83 -11.29 3.13
N SER A 19 25.67 -10.52 3.83
CA SER A 19 26.72 -9.71 3.23
C SER A 19 27.98 -9.88 4.06
N TRP A 20 28.84 -10.82 3.68
CA TRP A 20 30.01 -11.20 4.46
C TRP A 20 31.21 -10.26 4.25
N GLY A 21 31.16 -9.36 3.25
CA GLY A 21 32.11 -8.26 3.05
C GLY A 21 33.48 -8.67 2.48
N ASN A 22 34.18 -7.69 1.90
CA ASN A 22 35.57 -7.69 1.38
C ASN A 22 36.00 -8.76 0.36
N ASP A 23 35.17 -9.75 0.05
CA ASP A 23 35.47 -10.87 -0.83
C ASP A 23 34.90 -10.71 -2.26
N ASN A 24 34.46 -9.49 -2.61
CA ASN A 24 33.79 -9.16 -3.87
C ASN A 24 32.54 -10.03 -4.12
N ARG A 25 32.00 -10.70 -3.08
CA ARG A 25 30.77 -11.47 -3.18
C ARG A 25 29.58 -10.53 -3.17
N ALA A 26 28.66 -10.79 -4.08
CA ALA A 26 27.39 -10.08 -4.11
C ALA A 26 26.52 -10.44 -2.90
N ILE A 27 25.61 -9.55 -2.52
CA ILE A 27 24.66 -9.75 -1.42
C ILE A 27 23.86 -11.04 -1.64
N GLU A 28 23.90 -11.96 -0.70
CA GLU A 28 23.13 -13.19 -0.80
C GLU A 28 21.72 -12.92 -0.26
N LEU A 29 20.69 -13.09 -1.11
CA LEU A 29 19.30 -12.76 -0.80
C LEU A 29 18.40 -13.96 -1.08
N GLY A 30 17.44 -14.23 -0.19
CA GLY A 30 16.50 -15.31 -0.40
C GLY A 30 15.21 -15.21 0.42
N ILE A 31 14.14 -15.75 -0.15
CA ILE A 31 12.86 -15.97 0.52
C ILE A 31 12.63 -17.48 0.62
N GLY A 32 12.20 -17.96 1.78
CA GLY A 32 12.03 -19.40 2.02
C GLY A 32 13.36 -20.13 2.18
N ASN A 33 13.29 -21.46 2.30
CA ASN A 33 14.48 -22.30 2.31
C ASN A 33 15.10 -22.35 0.91
N ARG A 34 16.42 -22.18 0.85
CA ARG A 34 17.17 -22.44 -0.39
C ARG A 34 16.95 -23.89 -0.84
N PRO A 35 16.74 -24.16 -2.15
CA PRO A 35 16.50 -25.52 -2.64
C PRO A 35 17.67 -26.49 -2.44
N THR A 36 18.91 -25.98 -2.43
CA THR A 36 20.15 -26.77 -2.29
C THR A 36 21.15 -26.05 -1.40
N GLY A 37 22.03 -26.79 -0.70
CA GLY A 37 23.02 -26.18 0.20
C GLY A 37 22.41 -25.63 1.49
N ALA A 38 22.94 -24.51 1.99
CA ALA A 38 22.51 -23.92 3.25
C ALA A 38 21.08 -23.34 3.14
N PRO A 39 20.12 -23.76 4.00
CA PRO A 39 18.72 -23.30 3.92
C PRO A 39 18.53 -21.79 4.07
N ASP A 40 19.49 -21.12 4.68
CA ASP A 40 19.51 -19.69 5.01
C ASP A 40 20.18 -18.81 3.94
N TRP A 41 20.33 -19.38 2.73
CA TRP A 41 20.90 -18.76 1.54
C TRP A 41 22.37 -18.35 1.66
N THR A 42 23.08 -18.82 2.71
CA THR A 42 24.52 -18.62 2.84
C THR A 42 25.26 -19.25 1.65
N GLY A 43 26.14 -18.49 1.00
CA GLY A 43 26.94 -18.92 -0.15
C GLY A 43 26.12 -19.16 -1.43
N SER A 44 24.95 -18.53 -1.58
CA SER A 44 24.06 -18.74 -2.74
C SER A 44 24.42 -17.92 -3.98
N GLY A 45 24.85 -16.67 -3.79
CA GLY A 45 25.06 -15.73 -4.90
C GLY A 45 23.78 -15.32 -5.66
N ALA A 46 22.59 -15.53 -5.08
CA ALA A 46 21.27 -15.35 -5.72
C ALA A 46 20.79 -13.88 -5.90
N TYR A 47 21.69 -12.90 -5.79
CA TYR A 47 21.37 -11.47 -5.72
C TYR A 47 20.67 -10.92 -6.98
N ASN A 48 20.89 -11.56 -8.12
CA ASN A 48 20.39 -11.14 -9.42
C ASN A 48 19.05 -11.81 -9.80
N GLU A 49 18.55 -12.72 -8.96
CA GLU A 49 17.30 -13.44 -9.21
C GLU A 49 16.07 -12.55 -8.96
N TYR A 50 16.21 -11.50 -8.16
CA TYR A 50 15.14 -10.56 -7.85
C TYR A 50 15.26 -9.26 -8.65
N SER A 51 14.37 -9.07 -9.62
CA SER A 51 14.26 -7.86 -10.43
C SER A 51 13.76 -6.64 -9.64
N SER A 52 13.04 -6.88 -8.54
CA SER A 52 12.59 -5.86 -7.59
C SER A 52 13.19 -6.13 -6.20
N ARG A 53 13.64 -5.08 -5.52
CA ARG A 53 14.37 -5.14 -4.23
C ARG A 53 13.61 -4.47 -3.08
N THR A 54 12.29 -4.37 -3.19
CA THR A 54 11.43 -3.82 -2.14
C THR A 54 10.83 -4.95 -1.31
N LEU A 55 11.05 -4.93 0.01
CA LEU A 55 10.43 -5.87 0.94
C LEU A 55 9.15 -5.27 1.53
N TYR A 56 8.02 -5.91 1.26
CA TYR A 56 6.74 -5.61 1.92
C TYR A 56 6.51 -6.60 3.06
N VAL A 57 6.36 -6.09 4.28
CA VAL A 57 6.10 -6.91 5.49
C VAL A 57 4.67 -6.70 5.94
N PHE A 58 3.85 -7.75 5.86
CA PHE A 58 2.46 -7.72 6.33
C PHE A 58 2.37 -8.39 7.69
N VAL A 59 1.93 -7.64 8.70
CA VAL A 59 1.67 -8.17 10.05
C VAL A 59 0.18 -8.42 10.17
N ARG A 60 -0.22 -9.65 10.48
CA ARG A 60 -1.61 -9.93 10.86
C ARG A 60 -1.87 -9.23 12.21
N PRO A 61 -2.85 -8.33 12.33
CA PRO A 61 -3.25 -7.85 13.64
C PRO A 61 -3.70 -9.07 14.45
N SER A 62 -3.07 -9.30 15.61
CA SER A 62 -3.42 -10.42 16.46
C SER A 62 -4.87 -10.28 16.93
N ALA A 63 -5.61 -11.40 16.97
CA ALA A 63 -6.89 -11.45 17.64
C ALA A 63 -6.62 -11.27 19.14
N VAL A 64 -6.79 -10.03 19.61
CA VAL A 64 -6.89 -9.55 20.99
C VAL A 64 -6.61 -10.63 22.05
N ALA A 65 -5.34 -10.86 22.38
CA ALA A 65 -5.01 -11.12 23.77
C ALA A 65 -5.01 -9.75 24.46
N PRO A 66 -5.48 -9.59 25.71
CA PRO A 66 -5.21 -8.39 26.49
C PRO A 66 -3.71 -8.39 26.80
N MET A 67 -2.92 -8.02 25.79
CA MET A 67 -1.52 -7.68 25.94
C MET A 67 -1.50 -6.49 26.87
N GLU A 68 -0.67 -6.56 27.90
CA GLU A 68 -0.22 -5.34 28.57
C GLU A 68 0.12 -4.28 27.52
N PRO A 69 -0.12 -2.97 27.79
CA PRO A 69 0.12 -1.92 26.81
C PRO A 69 1.53 -2.10 26.27
N VAL A 70 1.65 -2.50 25.00
CA VAL A 70 2.95 -2.45 24.33
C VAL A 70 3.33 -0.98 24.41
N PRO A 71 4.47 -0.62 25.04
CA PRO A 71 4.93 0.75 25.02
C PRO A 71 4.96 1.16 23.55
N ASP A 72 4.27 2.26 23.20
CA ASP A 72 4.27 2.78 21.85
C ASP A 72 5.72 2.83 21.37
N PRO A 73 6.09 2.08 20.31
CA PRO A 73 7.49 1.96 19.90
C PRO A 73 8.05 3.29 19.37
N GLY A 74 7.27 4.37 19.37
CA GLY A 74 7.71 5.73 19.06
C GLY A 74 7.74 6.02 17.55
N TRP A 75 7.45 5.02 16.72
CA TRP A 75 7.39 5.14 15.26
C TRP A 75 6.00 5.59 14.76
N GLY A 76 5.04 5.79 15.66
CA GLY A 76 3.69 6.26 15.34
C GLY A 76 2.65 5.16 15.08
N THR A 77 1.42 5.61 14.91
CA THR A 77 0.20 4.79 14.85
C THR A 77 -0.36 4.75 13.44
N LEU A 78 -0.96 3.61 13.06
CA LEU A 78 -1.72 3.52 11.81
C LEU A 78 -3.11 4.11 12.03
N PRO A 79 -3.63 4.91 11.09
CA PRO A 79 -5.02 5.32 11.14
C PRO A 79 -5.92 4.15 10.71
N THR A 80 -7.18 4.19 11.12
CA THR A 80 -8.19 3.19 10.75
C THR A 80 -9.21 3.81 9.82
N ILE A 81 -9.33 3.29 8.59
CA ILE A 81 -10.40 3.69 7.67
C ILE A 81 -11.72 3.03 8.13
N ILE A 82 -12.73 3.86 8.36
CA ILE A 82 -14.09 3.45 8.74
C ILE A 82 -14.97 3.35 7.49
N LEU A 83 -14.87 4.34 6.59
CA LEU A 83 -15.56 4.34 5.29
C LEU A 83 -14.57 4.73 4.19
N SER A 84 -14.47 3.88 3.17
CA SER A 84 -13.74 4.19 1.93
C SER A 84 -14.60 5.07 1.00
N PRO A 85 -13.98 5.82 0.07
CA PRO A 85 -14.73 6.51 -0.96
C PRO A 85 -15.53 5.51 -1.80
N THR A 86 -16.68 5.96 -2.28
CA THR A 86 -17.57 5.19 -3.17
C THR A 86 -17.52 5.74 -4.58
N ASP A 87 -17.79 4.86 -5.55
CA ASP A 87 -17.85 5.22 -6.96
C ASP A 87 -18.78 6.42 -7.20
N GLN A 88 -18.43 7.23 -8.19
CA GLN A 88 -19.19 8.39 -8.64
C GLN A 88 -19.45 8.26 -10.13
N ARG A 89 -20.69 8.54 -10.53
CA ARG A 89 -21.07 8.65 -11.93
C ARG A 89 -21.84 9.95 -12.12
N VAL A 90 -21.30 10.86 -12.93
CA VAL A 90 -21.85 12.22 -13.09
C VAL A 90 -21.90 12.64 -14.55
N ASP A 91 -22.76 13.61 -14.86
CA ASP A 91 -22.83 14.20 -16.20
C ASP A 91 -21.61 15.09 -16.49
N VAL A 92 -21.32 15.32 -17.76
CA VAL A 92 -20.29 16.27 -18.19
C VAL A 92 -20.60 17.65 -17.63
N LYS A 93 -19.58 18.34 -17.09
CA LYS A 93 -19.66 19.66 -16.40
C LYS A 93 -20.20 19.62 -14.96
N ALA A 94 -20.76 18.51 -14.48
CA ALA A 94 -21.11 18.38 -13.07
C ALA A 94 -19.85 18.31 -12.16
N SER A 95 -20.04 18.46 -10.85
CA SER A 95 -19.02 18.15 -9.85
C SER A 95 -19.18 16.70 -9.36
N ALA A 96 -18.06 16.00 -9.14
CA ALA A 96 -18.03 14.73 -8.42
C ALA A 96 -17.39 14.92 -7.03
N PHE A 97 -17.86 14.17 -6.04
CA PHE A 97 -17.38 14.25 -4.67
C PHE A 97 -16.95 12.88 -4.14
N PHE A 98 -15.74 12.80 -3.61
CA PHE A 98 -15.25 11.64 -2.86
C PHE A 98 -15.02 12.02 -1.42
N ALA A 99 -15.26 11.10 -0.51
CA ALA A 99 -15.03 11.29 0.93
C ALA A 99 -14.45 10.02 1.55
N VAL A 100 -13.59 10.20 2.55
CA VAL A 100 -13.09 9.13 3.42
C VAL A 100 -13.41 9.47 4.87
N LEU A 101 -13.83 8.47 5.64
CA LEU A 101 -13.94 8.58 7.09
C LEU A 101 -12.88 7.71 7.73
N ALA A 102 -12.04 8.30 8.58
CA ALA A 102 -10.99 7.58 9.28
C ALA A 102 -10.85 8.05 10.74
N ARG A 103 -10.35 7.16 11.59
CA ARG A 103 -9.91 7.46 12.96
C ARG A 103 -8.39 7.56 13.01
N ASP A 104 -7.88 8.38 13.93
CA ASP A 104 -6.44 8.60 14.16
C ASP A 104 -5.69 9.14 12.94
N ALA A 105 -6.41 9.79 12.03
CA ALA A 105 -5.86 10.40 10.83
C ALA A 105 -5.26 11.78 11.14
N THR A 106 -4.02 12.00 10.70
CA THR A 106 -3.28 13.25 10.86
C THR A 106 -3.19 14.04 9.54
N ARG A 107 -3.28 13.35 8.39
CA ARG A 107 -3.18 13.94 7.05
C ARG A 107 -3.80 13.04 5.99
N TYR A 108 -4.26 13.63 4.90
CA TYR A 108 -4.72 12.92 3.71
C TYR A 108 -3.89 13.29 2.49
N GLN A 109 -3.88 12.42 1.50
CA GLN A 109 -3.38 12.72 0.16
C GLN A 109 -4.12 11.87 -0.87
N TRP A 110 -4.87 12.53 -1.76
CA TRP A 110 -5.58 11.85 -2.84
C TRP A 110 -4.66 11.50 -4.01
N CYS A 111 -4.97 10.38 -4.66
CA CYS A 111 -4.34 9.89 -5.86
C CYS A 111 -5.39 9.59 -6.93
N LYS A 112 -5.06 9.82 -8.20
CA LYS A 112 -5.81 9.34 -9.37
C LYS A 112 -4.94 8.36 -10.13
N ASP A 113 -5.43 7.14 -10.35
CA ASP A 113 -4.73 6.08 -11.07
C ASP A 113 -3.31 5.82 -10.51
N GLY A 114 -3.17 5.91 -9.18
CA GLY A 114 -1.90 5.75 -8.47
C GLY A 114 -1.00 7.00 -8.46
N VAL A 115 -1.37 8.09 -9.14
CA VAL A 115 -0.60 9.33 -9.19
C VAL A 115 -1.17 10.36 -8.22
N ILE A 116 -0.30 11.00 -7.44
CA ILE A 116 -0.65 12.03 -6.47
C ILE A 116 -1.37 13.20 -7.15
N ILE A 117 -2.50 13.64 -6.58
CA ILE A 117 -3.17 14.89 -6.96
C ILE A 117 -2.60 16.01 -6.08
N PRO A 118 -1.80 16.95 -6.62
CA PRO A 118 -1.14 17.96 -5.80
C PRO A 118 -2.15 18.82 -5.03
N GLY A 119 -1.91 19.02 -3.73
CA GLY A 119 -2.74 19.85 -2.86
C GLY A 119 -4.04 19.21 -2.35
N ALA A 120 -4.40 18.01 -2.83
CA ALA A 120 -5.59 17.31 -2.37
C ALA A 120 -5.35 16.62 -1.01
N THR A 121 -5.39 17.39 0.07
CA THR A 121 -5.01 16.96 1.43
C THR A 121 -6.17 16.92 2.44
N ALA A 122 -7.39 17.21 2.00
CA ALA A 122 -8.60 17.11 2.81
C ALA A 122 -9.17 15.67 2.81
N SER A 123 -10.02 15.35 3.81
CA SER A 123 -10.77 14.08 3.85
C SER A 123 -11.84 13.96 2.76
N THR A 124 -12.10 15.05 2.04
CA THR A 124 -12.98 15.11 0.87
C THR A 124 -12.20 15.60 -0.35
N LEU A 125 -12.57 15.12 -1.52
CA LEU A 125 -12.07 15.59 -2.81
C LEU A 125 -13.26 15.98 -3.69
N GLU A 126 -13.30 17.25 -4.10
CA GLU A 126 -14.20 17.72 -5.15
C GLU A 126 -13.46 17.75 -6.49
N ILE A 127 -14.13 17.25 -7.53
CA ILE A 127 -13.67 17.37 -8.92
C ILE A 127 -14.71 18.19 -9.67
N PRO A 128 -14.50 19.50 -9.83
CA PRO A 128 -15.45 20.35 -10.53
C PRO A 128 -15.36 20.15 -12.04
N ASN A 129 -16.45 20.45 -12.73
CA ASN A 129 -16.49 20.52 -14.20
C ASN A 129 -15.97 19.23 -14.86
N VAL A 130 -16.53 18.08 -14.47
CA VAL A 130 -16.08 16.76 -14.88
C VAL A 130 -16.07 16.60 -16.42
N ARG A 131 -15.06 15.87 -16.93
CA ARG A 131 -14.74 15.61 -18.33
C ARG A 131 -14.12 14.22 -18.43
N GLY A 132 -14.03 13.67 -19.65
CA GLY A 132 -13.43 12.35 -19.88
C GLY A 132 -12.03 12.19 -19.26
N ARG A 133 -11.18 13.22 -19.24
CA ARG A 133 -9.84 13.14 -18.60
C ARG A 133 -9.87 12.87 -17.09
N HIS A 134 -11.01 13.13 -16.42
CA HIS A 134 -11.16 12.91 -14.99
C HIS A 134 -11.63 11.49 -14.68
N THR A 135 -12.07 10.69 -15.65
CA THR A 135 -12.43 9.29 -15.37
C THR A 135 -11.21 8.51 -14.90
N GLY A 136 -11.39 7.59 -13.96
CA GLY A 136 -10.31 6.78 -13.42
C GLY A 136 -10.60 6.32 -12.00
N SER A 137 -9.60 5.68 -11.40
CA SER A 137 -9.64 5.18 -10.03
C SER A 137 -9.07 6.23 -9.07
N TYR A 138 -9.83 6.54 -8.02
CA TYR A 138 -9.45 7.47 -6.97
C TYR A 138 -9.21 6.72 -5.67
N THR A 139 -8.04 6.94 -5.09
CA THR A 139 -7.66 6.41 -3.77
C THR A 139 -7.15 7.54 -2.89
N VAL A 140 -7.17 7.33 -1.58
CA VAL A 140 -6.59 8.26 -0.62
C VAL A 140 -5.61 7.54 0.30
N LEU A 141 -4.42 8.14 0.45
CA LEU A 141 -3.47 7.81 1.49
C LEU A 141 -3.94 8.50 2.77
N VAL A 142 -4.31 7.73 3.79
CA VAL A 142 -4.69 8.24 5.10
C VAL A 142 -3.51 8.04 6.04
N TYR A 143 -2.89 9.12 6.50
CA TYR A 143 -1.74 9.10 7.40
C TYR A 143 -2.18 9.17 8.85
N GLY A 144 -1.50 8.42 9.72
CA GLY A 144 -1.56 8.51 11.17
C GLY A 144 -0.32 9.20 11.72
N SER A 145 0.04 8.97 12.98
CA SER A 145 1.27 9.54 13.55
C SER A 145 2.53 8.86 13.01
N GLY A 146 3.68 9.53 13.09
CA GLY A 146 4.96 8.98 12.61
C GLY A 146 5.02 8.70 11.10
N SER A 147 4.19 9.38 10.30
CA SER A 147 4.11 9.21 8.84
C SER A 147 3.67 7.83 8.37
N ARG A 148 3.14 6.99 9.26
CA ARG A 148 2.52 5.71 8.86
C ARG A 148 1.19 6.00 8.16
N TYR A 149 0.81 5.17 7.19
CA TYR A 149 -0.44 5.38 6.45
C TYR A 149 -1.07 4.06 6.01
N VAL A 150 -2.36 4.12 5.71
CA VAL A 150 -3.11 3.08 4.99
C VAL A 150 -3.69 3.66 3.71
N VAL A 151 -3.96 2.81 2.72
CA VAL A 151 -4.60 3.19 1.46
C VAL A 151 -6.06 2.76 1.50
N SER A 152 -6.97 3.61 1.03
CA SER A 152 -8.38 3.25 0.89
C SER A 152 -8.63 2.19 -0.18
N LEU A 153 -9.83 1.61 -0.18
CA LEU A 153 -10.34 0.97 -1.40
C LEU A 153 -10.46 2.00 -2.53
N PRO A 154 -10.30 1.59 -3.79
CA PRO A 154 -10.48 2.47 -4.93
C PRO A 154 -11.96 2.84 -5.12
N ALA A 155 -12.20 4.06 -5.57
CA ALA A 155 -13.49 4.54 -6.05
C ALA A 155 -13.36 5.00 -7.51
N LEU A 156 -14.25 4.54 -8.38
CA LEU A 156 -14.26 4.89 -9.80
C LEU A 156 -15.02 6.19 -10.05
N LEU A 157 -14.44 7.08 -10.86
CA LEU A 157 -15.17 8.17 -11.50
C LEU A 157 -15.52 7.78 -12.93
N GLU A 158 -16.82 7.75 -13.23
CA GLU A 158 -17.35 7.60 -14.58
C GLU A 158 -18.13 8.84 -15.00
N VAL A 159 -18.15 9.09 -16.31
CA VAL A 159 -18.94 10.16 -16.90
C VAL A 159 -20.13 9.53 -17.61
N ASN A 160 -21.34 9.98 -17.29
CA ASN A 160 -22.51 9.63 -18.10
C ASN A 160 -22.23 10.11 -19.52
N ALA A 161 -22.32 9.20 -20.49
CA ALA A 161 -22.31 9.62 -21.88
C ALA A 161 -23.43 10.66 -22.04
N ASP A 162 -23.11 11.84 -22.58
CA ASP A 162 -24.12 12.84 -22.91
C ASP A 162 -25.22 12.10 -23.68
N GLY A 163 -26.44 12.12 -23.14
CA GLY A 163 -27.54 11.33 -23.65
C GLY A 163 -27.83 11.67 -25.10
N THR A 164 -27.15 11.02 -26.04
CA THR A 164 -27.62 10.89 -27.40
C THR A 164 -28.83 9.99 -27.31
N ARG A 165 -29.98 10.63 -27.11
CA ARG A 165 -31.30 10.02 -27.16
C ARG A 165 -31.46 9.48 -28.58
N LEU A 166 -31.13 8.20 -28.78
CA LEU A 166 -31.54 7.46 -29.97
C LEU A 166 -33.07 7.33 -29.91
N ILE A 167 -33.76 8.31 -30.49
CA ILE A 167 -35.17 8.16 -30.83
C ILE A 167 -35.18 7.31 -32.10
N LEU A 168 -35.47 6.02 -31.96
CA LEU A 168 -35.93 5.21 -33.08
C LEU A 168 -37.36 5.67 -33.36
N GLN A 169 -37.57 6.26 -34.54
CA GLN A 169 -38.90 6.48 -35.13
C GLN A 169 -39.47 5.17 -35.65
#